data_AF-A0AAN7Z505-F1
#
_entry.id   AF-A0AAN7Z505-F1
#
_cell.length_a   1.000
_cell.length_b   1.000
_cell.length_c   1.000
_cell.angle_alpha   90.00
_cell.angle_beta   90.00
_cell.angle_gamma   90.00
#
_symmetry.space_group_name_H-M   'P 1'
#
loop_
_entity.id
_entity.type
_entity.pdbx_description
1 polymer ?
#
loop_
_entity_poly.entity_id
_entity_poly.type
_entity_poly.pdbx_seq_one_letter_code
_entity_poly.pdbx_strand_id
1 'polypeptide(L)'
;MDNQEESTTGVPLSSIEAQQAQQEQQEQQEQQQQQQQQQQQQQQQQQQQTNTTTASTTNNVENSGNSNINNNNNNNNGGDISMTENNQEEGKEEDTGIKVIGDGELWGKLISLNPTYPTIEIRQDSIILGRSKGVCNYTFTSPTVSGKHCKIYRDPTVKSRNVAFVDDTSTNGTFINNEVIGKGSKILIENGCEISVIPKKGVEKISFIYQDCFEEQKEMEQGGPQQKYNLREVLGTGNFATVRLGVEKETGNKYAIKIIDKKKMSMTSKRKDSLMDEVNVLTKVKHQNIISIKEVFETQKNLYLVLELVTGGELFDKIVSERKFPEDTCRYILKQLCDSVRYLHSNGIAHRDLKPENILLATPNSFLLKISDFGLSRAMDEGTYMKTMCGTPQYVAPEILTKGEREGYGKSVDLWSIGVITYILLCGFPPFGDPQTKDFFEKIKNGGFSFPSPYWDDISDEAKSLIKNLIKVDVEKRFTIDQALNHPWFTNHEEKTKEFYENDKLEFPPPSTNDDHQPIPNNTSSNSQLVPEGKCDQVQENNTSNDNSNNNTNNNGNSDEIKSSSKKRQLSEDSNIDDHEQKKSKN
;
A
#
# COMPACT_ATOMS: atom_id res chain seq x y z
N MET A 1 50.66 39.46 -57.04
CA MET A 1 51.46 39.13 -55.85
C MET A 1 50.48 38.74 -54.77
N ASP A 2 50.32 37.42 -54.66
CA ASP A 2 50.23 36.58 -53.46
C ASP A 2 49.25 36.89 -52.32
N ASN A 3 48.32 35.95 -52.17
CA ASN A 3 48.01 35.14 -50.98
C ASN A 3 48.12 35.78 -49.58
N GLN A 4 47.03 35.66 -48.82
CA GLN A 4 47.04 34.86 -47.59
C GLN A 4 45.61 34.42 -47.19
N GLU A 5 45.49 33.12 -46.90
CA GLU A 5 44.32 32.39 -46.42
C GLU A 5 44.09 32.67 -44.92
N GLU A 6 42.84 32.80 -44.49
CA GLU A 6 42.46 32.69 -43.08
C GLU A 6 41.66 31.40 -42.85
N SER A 7 42.21 30.58 -41.97
CA SER A 7 41.75 29.26 -41.56
C SER A 7 40.64 29.34 -40.51
N THR A 8 39.45 28.81 -40.82
CA THR A 8 38.42 28.48 -39.83
C THR A 8 38.69 27.11 -39.20
N THR A 9 38.98 27.09 -37.91
CA THR A 9 39.15 25.89 -37.08
C THR A 9 37.79 25.25 -36.78
N GLY A 10 37.41 24.25 -37.57
CA GLY A 10 36.35 23.31 -37.22
C GLY A 10 36.86 22.27 -36.22
N VAL A 11 36.32 22.25 -35.00
CA VAL A 11 36.45 21.11 -34.10
C VAL A 11 35.60 19.97 -34.69
N PRO A 12 36.15 18.76 -34.92
CA PRO A 12 35.42 17.73 -35.65
C PRO A 12 34.35 17.11 -34.74
N LEU A 13 33.13 16.98 -35.27
CA LEU A 13 32.00 16.27 -34.67
C LEU A 13 32.29 14.79 -34.27
N SER A 14 33.48 14.27 -34.59
CA SER A 14 33.88 12.88 -34.31
C SER A 14 34.29 12.61 -32.86
N SER A 15 34.47 13.63 -32.00
CA SER A 15 34.90 13.41 -30.60
C SER A 15 33.74 13.13 -29.63
N ILE A 16 32.56 13.71 -29.88
CA ILE A 16 31.39 13.56 -28.98
C ILE A 16 30.73 12.21 -29.18
N GLU A 17 30.56 11.77 -30.44
CA GLU A 17 30.03 10.43 -30.75
C GLU A 17 30.98 9.31 -30.26
N ALA A 18 32.30 9.54 -30.32
CA ALA A 18 33.29 8.62 -29.78
C ALA A 18 33.25 8.54 -28.24
N GLN A 19 32.98 9.66 -27.56
CA GLN A 19 32.81 9.69 -26.11
C GLN A 19 31.51 9.00 -25.67
N GLN A 20 30.41 9.19 -26.39
CA GLN A 20 29.15 8.49 -26.13
C GLN A 20 29.27 6.98 -26.34
N ALA A 21 29.93 6.55 -27.43
CA ALA A 21 30.16 5.12 -27.68
C ALA A 21 31.08 4.47 -26.62
N GLN A 22 32.07 5.20 -26.11
CA GLN A 22 32.90 4.73 -24.99
C GLN A 22 32.10 4.61 -23.69
N GLN A 23 31.20 5.56 -23.42
CA GLN A 23 30.37 5.55 -22.22
C GLN A 23 29.36 4.38 -22.25
N GLU A 24 28.73 4.12 -23.39
CA GLU A 24 27.85 2.96 -23.58
C GLU A 24 28.58 1.62 -23.46
N GLN A 25 29.81 1.51 -23.98
CA GLN A 25 30.63 0.31 -23.77
C GLN A 25 31.01 0.09 -22.31
N GLN A 26 31.24 1.17 -21.57
CA GLN A 26 31.60 1.11 -20.15
C GLN A 26 30.39 0.67 -19.31
N GLU A 27 29.19 1.19 -19.60
CA GLU A 27 27.94 0.76 -18.95
C GLU A 27 27.60 -0.71 -19.25
N GLN A 28 27.83 -1.18 -20.49
CA GLN A 28 27.62 -2.59 -20.82
C GLN A 28 28.61 -3.53 -20.10
N GLN A 29 29.86 -3.11 -19.90
CA GLN A 29 30.84 -3.87 -19.12
C GLN A 29 30.46 -3.93 -17.63
N GLU A 30 29.97 -2.84 -17.06
CA GLU A 30 29.51 -2.81 -15.67
C GLU A 30 28.27 -3.70 -15.44
N GLN A 31 27.32 -3.70 -16.37
CA GLN A 31 26.16 -4.60 -16.32
C GLN A 31 26.58 -6.08 -16.41
N GLN A 32 27.55 -6.42 -17.25
CA GLN A 32 28.09 -7.79 -17.31
C GLN A 32 28.81 -8.19 -16.02
N GLN A 33 29.57 -7.29 -15.40
CA GLN A 33 30.21 -7.57 -14.11
C GLN A 33 29.18 -7.77 -12.99
N GLN A 34 28.11 -6.98 -12.94
CA GLN A 34 27.04 -7.16 -11.97
C GLN A 34 26.31 -8.51 -12.16
N GLN A 35 26.03 -8.92 -13.40
CA GLN A 35 25.44 -10.23 -13.66
C GLN A 35 26.36 -11.39 -13.23
N GLN A 36 27.67 -11.28 -13.46
CA GLN A 36 28.62 -12.30 -13.00
C GLN A 36 28.71 -12.37 -11.48
N GLN A 37 28.68 -11.22 -10.78
CA GLN A 37 28.65 -11.21 -9.31
C GLN A 37 27.36 -11.83 -8.75
N GLN A 38 26.20 -11.57 -9.35
CA GLN A 38 24.94 -12.20 -8.93
C GLN A 38 24.97 -13.71 -9.14
N GLN A 39 25.51 -14.21 -10.26
CA GLN A 39 25.65 -15.65 -10.48
C GLN A 39 26.61 -16.30 -9.48
N GLN A 40 27.73 -15.65 -9.14
CA GLN A 40 28.63 -16.16 -8.10
C GLN A 40 27.98 -16.20 -6.71
N GLN A 41 27.19 -15.19 -6.35
CA GLN A 41 26.45 -15.20 -5.07
C GLN A 41 25.40 -16.31 -5.03
N GLN A 42 24.68 -16.57 -6.13
CA GLN A 42 23.73 -17.69 -6.21
C GLN A 42 24.42 -19.05 -6.07
N GLN A 43 25.59 -19.23 -6.69
CA GLN A 43 26.38 -20.47 -6.55
C GLN A 43 26.90 -20.65 -5.12
N GLN A 44 27.32 -19.59 -4.43
CA GLN A 44 27.74 -19.66 -3.03
C GLN A 44 26.57 -20.01 -2.09
N GLN A 45 25.36 -19.48 -2.35
CA GLN A 45 24.17 -19.83 -1.57
C GLN A 45 23.76 -21.30 -1.75
N GLN A 46 23.87 -21.84 -2.98
CA GLN A 46 23.61 -23.26 -3.23
C GLN A 46 24.64 -24.18 -2.55
N GLN A 47 25.92 -23.77 -2.49
CA GLN A 47 26.97 -24.52 -1.77
C GLN A 47 26.81 -24.47 -0.23
N GLN A 48 26.19 -23.42 0.31
CA GLN A 48 25.88 -23.36 1.75
C GLN A 48 24.69 -24.26 2.13
N GLN A 49 23.70 -24.41 1.24
CA GLN A 49 22.56 -25.31 1.47
C GLN A 49 22.94 -26.80 1.37
N THR A 50 23.92 -27.17 0.55
CA THR A 50 24.38 -28.56 0.46
C THR A 50 25.24 -29.00 1.66
N ASN A 51 25.93 -28.08 2.33
CA ASN A 51 26.74 -28.39 3.52
C ASN A 51 25.93 -28.52 4.81
N THR A 52 24.69 -28.01 4.86
CA THR A 52 23.78 -28.18 6.02
C THR A 52 23.08 -29.54 6.05
N THR A 53 23.03 -30.27 4.94
CA THR A 53 22.31 -31.55 4.84
C THR A 53 23.18 -32.77 5.20
N THR A 54 24.50 -32.62 5.25
CA THR A 54 25.46 -33.68 5.58
C THR A 54 25.83 -33.77 7.06
N ALA A 55 25.39 -32.82 7.90
CA ALA A 55 25.73 -32.79 9.33
C ALA A 55 24.68 -33.44 10.27
N SER A 56 23.52 -33.88 9.75
CA SER A 56 22.40 -34.38 10.57
C SER A 56 22.17 -35.90 10.54
N THR A 57 23.05 -36.71 9.94
CA THR A 57 22.84 -38.17 9.79
C THR A 57 23.84 -39.04 10.56
N THR A 58 24.51 -38.50 11.56
CA THR A 58 25.30 -39.31 12.50
C THR A 58 25.03 -38.85 13.92
N ASN A 59 23.98 -39.39 14.54
CA ASN A 59 23.93 -39.71 15.97
C ASN A 59 22.65 -40.48 16.30
N ASN A 60 22.81 -41.51 17.13
CA ASN A 60 21.80 -42.33 17.81
C ASN A 60 21.35 -43.62 17.10
N VAL A 61 22.27 -44.59 17.10
CA VAL A 61 21.96 -46.00 17.35
C VAL A 61 22.01 -46.22 18.87
N GLU A 62 21.21 -47.20 19.34
CA GLU A 62 21.12 -47.77 20.70
C GLU A 62 20.11 -47.11 21.65
N ASN A 63 19.00 -47.78 21.97
CA ASN A 63 18.93 -48.77 23.07
C ASN A 63 17.51 -49.37 23.22
N SER A 64 17.43 -50.68 23.51
CA SER A 64 16.40 -51.43 24.28
C SER A 64 14.89 -51.17 24.06
N GLY A 65 13.96 -52.13 23.99
CA GLY A 65 13.93 -53.53 24.37
C GLY A 65 12.47 -54.03 24.37
N ASN A 66 12.31 -55.36 24.40
CA ASN A 66 11.11 -56.18 24.67
C ASN A 66 9.83 -55.47 25.13
N SER A 67 8.67 -55.80 24.52
CA SER A 67 7.68 -56.75 25.10
C SER A 67 6.37 -56.85 24.28
N ASN A 68 6.17 -58.05 23.72
CA ASN A 68 4.99 -58.92 23.80
C ASN A 68 3.57 -58.40 24.17
N ILE A 69 2.57 -59.02 23.51
CA ILE A 69 1.15 -59.27 23.91
C ILE A 69 0.21 -58.06 23.63
N ASN A 70 -0.92 -58.14 22.89
CA ASN A 70 -1.99 -59.13 22.94
C ASN A 70 -2.90 -59.07 21.69
N ASN A 71 -3.50 -60.21 21.39
CA ASN A 71 -4.65 -60.39 20.52
C ASN A 71 -5.88 -59.59 20.99
N ASN A 72 -6.73 -59.18 20.05
CA ASN A 72 -8.15 -59.55 20.11
C ASN A 72 -8.87 -59.40 18.76
N ASN A 73 -9.43 -60.53 18.33
CA ASN A 73 -10.47 -60.67 17.33
C ASN A 73 -11.72 -59.88 17.72
N ASN A 74 -12.47 -59.41 16.71
CA ASN A 74 -13.90 -59.71 16.65
C ASN A 74 -14.43 -59.66 15.21
N ASN A 75 -14.93 -60.81 14.78
CA ASN A 75 -15.82 -61.02 13.65
C ASN A 75 -17.19 -60.36 13.93
N ASN A 76 -17.87 -59.89 12.89
CA ASN A 76 -19.08 -60.55 12.38
C ASN A 76 -19.74 -59.80 11.21
N ASN A 77 -20.06 -60.61 10.18
CA ASN A 77 -21.26 -60.64 9.31
C ASN A 77 -21.78 -59.32 8.72
N GLY A 78 -22.00 -59.20 7.40
CA GLY A 78 -22.60 -60.18 6.49
C GLY A 78 -24.02 -59.72 6.16
N GLY A 79 -24.26 -59.27 4.92
CA GLY A 79 -25.55 -58.75 4.47
C GLY A 79 -25.53 -58.46 2.97
N ASP A 80 -25.86 -59.49 2.20
CA ASP A 80 -26.15 -59.48 0.77
C ASP A 80 -27.56 -58.90 0.54
N ILE A 81 -27.78 -58.07 -0.50
CA ILE A 81 -29.06 -57.87 -1.20
C ILE A 81 -28.82 -57.09 -2.52
N SER A 82 -29.48 -57.60 -3.55
CA SER A 82 -29.38 -57.37 -4.98
C SER A 82 -29.95 -56.05 -5.55
N MET A 83 -29.36 -55.67 -6.69
CA MET A 83 -29.89 -55.02 -7.91
C MET A 83 -31.28 -54.36 -7.90
N THR A 84 -31.32 -53.09 -8.34
CA THR A 84 -32.30 -52.58 -9.32
C THR A 84 -31.66 -51.47 -10.16
N GLU A 85 -31.70 -51.65 -11.48
CA GLU A 85 -31.41 -50.64 -12.51
C GLU A 85 -32.48 -49.54 -12.51
N ASN A 86 -32.10 -48.29 -12.80
CA ASN A 86 -32.99 -47.37 -13.52
C ASN A 86 -32.19 -46.26 -14.21
N ASN A 87 -32.62 -45.98 -15.44
CA ASN A 87 -31.99 -45.14 -16.45
C ASN A 87 -32.10 -43.63 -16.17
N GLN A 88 -31.04 -42.94 -16.61
CA GLN A 88 -30.97 -41.66 -17.31
C GLN A 88 -32.10 -40.62 -17.13
N GLU A 89 -31.70 -39.39 -16.77
CA GLU A 89 -32.03 -38.19 -17.54
C GLU A 89 -30.96 -37.10 -17.31
N GLU A 90 -30.26 -36.73 -18.38
CA GLU A 90 -29.25 -35.66 -18.42
C GLU A 90 -29.94 -34.28 -18.50
N GLY A 91 -29.83 -33.49 -17.44
CA GLY A 91 -30.12 -32.05 -17.45
C GLY A 91 -28.89 -31.27 -17.89
N LYS A 92 -29.06 -30.41 -18.90
CA LYS A 92 -28.05 -29.46 -19.40
C LYS A 92 -27.68 -28.46 -18.29
N GLU A 93 -26.43 -28.49 -17.82
CA GLU A 93 -25.86 -27.43 -16.98
C GLU A 93 -25.05 -26.45 -17.83
N GLU A 94 -25.24 -25.16 -17.55
CA GLU A 94 -24.59 -24.02 -18.18
C GLU A 94 -23.07 -24.02 -17.94
N ASP A 95 -22.30 -23.74 -19.00
CA ASP A 95 -20.84 -23.82 -19.04
C ASP A 95 -20.19 -22.70 -18.21
N THR A 96 -19.96 -22.97 -16.93
CA THR A 96 -19.29 -22.05 -16.00
C THR A 96 -17.76 -22.15 -16.06
N GLY A 97 -17.18 -22.91 -17.00
CA GLY A 97 -15.71 -23.10 -17.10
C GLY A 97 -15.08 -23.74 -15.85
N ILE A 98 -15.88 -24.21 -14.90
CA ILE A 98 -15.48 -24.81 -13.63
C ILE A 98 -16.11 -26.19 -13.52
N LYS A 99 -15.28 -27.20 -13.25
CA LYS A 99 -15.72 -28.56 -12.95
C LYS A 99 -15.53 -28.87 -11.47
N VAL A 100 -16.63 -29.03 -10.75
CA VAL A 100 -16.60 -29.42 -9.33
C VAL A 100 -16.53 -30.93 -9.20
N ILE A 101 -15.63 -31.44 -8.36
CA ILE A 101 -15.47 -32.87 -8.07
C ILE A 101 -15.59 -33.11 -6.56
N GLY A 102 -16.64 -33.83 -6.18
CA GLY A 102 -16.99 -34.12 -4.79
C GLY A 102 -17.95 -33.07 -4.20
N ASP A 103 -18.48 -33.38 -3.03
CA ASP A 103 -19.49 -32.62 -2.29
C ASP A 103 -18.98 -32.04 -0.95
N GLY A 104 -17.74 -32.33 -0.58
CA GLY A 104 -17.11 -31.83 0.65
C GLY A 104 -16.54 -30.41 0.58
N GLU A 105 -15.69 -30.10 1.55
CA GLU A 105 -14.98 -28.82 1.67
C GLU A 105 -13.96 -28.65 0.54
N LEU A 106 -13.91 -27.46 -0.06
CA LEU A 106 -13.00 -27.15 -1.16
C LEU A 106 -11.58 -26.97 -0.62
N TRP A 107 -10.70 -27.89 -0.97
CA TRP A 107 -9.33 -27.87 -0.45
C TRP A 107 -8.29 -27.61 -1.53
N GLY A 108 -8.61 -27.82 -2.80
CA GLY A 108 -7.68 -27.49 -3.89
C GLY A 108 -8.41 -27.08 -5.16
N LYS A 109 -7.72 -26.29 -5.99
CA LYS A 109 -8.11 -26.02 -7.38
C LYS A 109 -7.00 -26.41 -8.33
N LEU A 110 -7.37 -26.94 -9.49
CA LEU A 110 -6.48 -27.09 -10.64
C LEU A 110 -6.90 -26.07 -11.69
N ILE A 111 -6.20 -24.95 -11.75
CA ILE A 111 -6.47 -23.87 -12.71
C ILE A 111 -5.84 -24.26 -14.03
N SER A 112 -6.67 -24.48 -15.05
CA SER A 112 -6.16 -24.87 -16.35
C SER A 112 -5.32 -23.77 -17.00
N LEU A 113 -4.16 -24.14 -17.53
CA LEU A 113 -3.34 -23.28 -18.41
C LEU A 113 -3.77 -23.36 -19.88
N ASN A 114 -4.77 -24.16 -20.19
CA ASN A 114 -5.36 -24.31 -21.51
C ASN A 114 -6.87 -24.05 -21.45
N PRO A 115 -7.40 -22.98 -22.09
CA PRO A 115 -8.82 -22.62 -22.04
C PRO A 115 -9.79 -23.72 -22.47
N THR A 116 -9.35 -24.72 -23.23
CA THR A 116 -10.17 -25.88 -23.62
C THR A 116 -10.56 -26.77 -22.43
N TYR A 117 -9.84 -26.64 -21.31
CA TYR A 117 -10.05 -27.43 -20.11
C TYR A 117 -10.56 -26.52 -18.97
N PRO A 118 -11.58 -26.95 -18.21
CA PRO A 118 -12.12 -26.18 -17.11
C PRO A 118 -11.14 -26.14 -15.94
N THR A 119 -11.34 -25.17 -15.06
CA THR A 119 -10.75 -25.21 -13.71
C THR A 119 -11.43 -26.33 -12.92
N ILE A 120 -10.65 -27.20 -12.25
CA ILE A 120 -11.20 -28.30 -11.46
C ILE A 120 -11.18 -27.91 -9.98
N GLU A 121 -12.35 -27.87 -9.34
CA GLU A 121 -12.48 -27.72 -7.89
C GLU A 121 -12.47 -29.09 -7.21
N ILE A 122 -11.58 -29.26 -6.24
CA ILE A 122 -11.38 -30.52 -5.51
C ILE A 122 -12.03 -30.43 -4.13
N ARG A 123 -13.10 -31.19 -3.93
CA ARG A 123 -13.93 -31.21 -2.70
C ARG A 123 -13.98 -32.56 -1.99
N GLN A 124 -13.29 -33.55 -2.52
CA GLN A 124 -13.15 -34.89 -1.93
C GLN A 124 -11.68 -35.21 -1.70
N ASP A 125 -11.36 -36.07 -0.74
CA ASP A 125 -9.97 -36.26 -0.28
C ASP A 125 -9.01 -36.78 -1.35
N SER A 126 -9.52 -37.41 -2.41
CA SER A 126 -8.69 -37.81 -3.55
C SER A 126 -9.44 -37.76 -4.87
N ILE A 127 -8.74 -37.39 -5.94
CA ILE A 127 -9.23 -37.42 -7.32
C ILE A 127 -8.25 -38.17 -8.21
N ILE A 128 -8.79 -38.83 -9.24
CA ILE A 128 -8.01 -39.50 -10.28
C ILE A 128 -8.25 -38.78 -11.59
N LEU A 129 -7.17 -38.37 -12.23
CA LEU A 129 -7.16 -37.77 -13.56
C LEU A 129 -6.70 -38.84 -14.58
N GLY A 130 -7.36 -38.94 -15.73
CA GLY A 130 -6.98 -39.92 -16.75
C GLY A 130 -7.94 -40.00 -17.93
N ARG A 131 -7.90 -41.07 -18.71
CA ARG A 131 -8.76 -41.26 -19.90
C ARG A 131 -9.94 -42.22 -19.68
N SER A 132 -9.91 -43.04 -18.62
CA SER A 132 -10.91 -44.07 -18.38
C SER A 132 -12.19 -43.51 -17.74
N LYS A 133 -13.26 -43.43 -18.54
CA LYS A 133 -14.62 -43.13 -18.06
C LYS A 133 -15.07 -44.16 -17.01
N GLY A 134 -15.71 -43.70 -15.95
CA GLY A 134 -16.18 -44.53 -14.83
C GLY A 134 -15.10 -44.85 -13.79
N VAL A 135 -13.84 -44.49 -14.02
CA VAL A 135 -12.75 -44.71 -13.06
C VAL A 135 -12.05 -43.41 -12.65
N CYS A 136 -11.88 -42.49 -13.59
CA CYS A 136 -11.33 -41.18 -13.32
C CYS A 136 -12.43 -40.20 -12.91
N ASN A 137 -12.14 -39.34 -11.95
CA ASN A 137 -13.03 -38.25 -11.56
C ASN A 137 -13.04 -37.13 -12.62
N TYR A 138 -11.92 -36.95 -13.32
CA TYR A 138 -11.86 -36.10 -14.51
C TYR A 138 -11.24 -36.87 -15.67
N THR A 139 -11.94 -36.87 -16.81
CA THR A 139 -11.54 -37.64 -18.00
C THR A 139 -11.07 -36.73 -19.13
N PHE A 140 -9.87 -36.98 -19.64
CA PHE A 140 -9.35 -36.36 -20.85
C PHE A 140 -9.66 -37.23 -22.08
N THR A 141 -9.89 -36.59 -23.22
CA THR A 141 -10.11 -37.27 -24.51
C THR A 141 -8.79 -37.64 -25.22
N SER A 142 -7.70 -36.97 -24.86
CA SER A 142 -6.41 -37.10 -25.53
C SER A 142 -5.83 -38.53 -25.41
N PRO A 143 -5.45 -39.19 -26.51
CA PRO A 143 -5.01 -40.58 -26.53
C PRO A 143 -3.66 -40.81 -25.84
N THR A 144 -2.86 -39.75 -25.67
CA THR A 144 -1.58 -39.75 -24.96
C THR A 144 -1.76 -39.83 -23.44
N VAL A 145 -2.97 -39.64 -22.93
CA VAL A 145 -3.29 -39.75 -21.52
C VAL A 145 -3.61 -41.22 -21.17
N SER A 146 -2.90 -41.76 -20.18
CA SER A 146 -3.15 -43.09 -19.62
C SER A 146 -4.56 -43.24 -19.02
N GLY A 147 -5.08 -44.48 -19.01
CA GLY A 147 -6.41 -44.80 -18.48
C GLY A 147 -6.64 -44.24 -17.07
N LYS A 148 -5.69 -44.49 -16.16
CA LYS A 148 -5.45 -43.68 -14.96
C LYS A 148 -4.09 -43.03 -15.14
N HIS A 149 -4.03 -41.70 -15.08
CA HIS A 149 -2.80 -40.97 -15.35
C HIS A 149 -2.14 -40.56 -14.04
N CYS A 150 -2.81 -39.78 -13.21
CA CYS A 150 -2.33 -39.45 -11.88
C CYS A 150 -3.47 -39.38 -10.88
N LYS A 151 -3.11 -39.49 -9.60
CA LYS A 151 -4.02 -39.30 -8.48
C LYS A 151 -3.54 -38.12 -7.66
N ILE A 152 -4.44 -37.18 -7.36
CA ILE A 152 -4.17 -36.03 -6.48
C ILE A 152 -4.99 -36.21 -5.21
N TYR A 153 -4.39 -36.03 -4.04
CA TYR A 153 -5.07 -36.23 -2.77
C TYR A 153 -4.43 -35.43 -1.65
N ARG A 154 -5.21 -35.17 -0.59
CA ARG A 154 -4.71 -34.58 0.64
C ARG A 154 -4.58 -35.63 1.74
N ASP A 155 -3.70 -35.38 2.71
CA ASP A 155 -3.70 -36.09 3.99
C ASP A 155 -4.70 -35.43 4.96
N PRO A 156 -5.87 -36.04 5.23
CA PRO A 156 -6.89 -35.45 6.09
C PRO A 156 -6.51 -35.45 7.58
N THR A 157 -5.42 -36.15 7.97
CA THR A 157 -4.98 -36.19 9.37
C THR A 157 -4.29 -34.89 9.80
N VAL A 158 -3.81 -34.08 8.84
CA VAL A 158 -3.14 -32.81 9.11
C VAL A 158 -4.14 -31.66 9.05
N LYS A 159 -4.76 -31.33 10.20
CA LYS A 159 -5.78 -30.26 10.29
C LYS A 159 -5.23 -28.83 10.26
N SER A 160 -3.91 -28.64 10.23
CA SER A 160 -3.27 -27.32 10.29
C SER A 160 -2.93 -26.72 8.94
N ARG A 161 -2.89 -27.53 7.87
CA ARG A 161 -2.60 -27.14 6.48
C ARG A 161 -3.08 -28.23 5.53
N ASN A 162 -3.34 -27.92 4.27
CA ASN A 162 -3.45 -28.98 3.28
C ASN A 162 -2.07 -29.55 2.98
N VAL A 163 -1.92 -30.87 3.14
CA VAL A 163 -0.74 -31.61 2.70
C VAL A 163 -1.17 -32.42 1.49
N ALA A 164 -0.97 -31.85 0.30
CA ALA A 164 -1.44 -32.42 -0.95
C ALA A 164 -0.31 -33.17 -1.67
N PHE A 165 -0.66 -34.28 -2.30
CA PHE A 165 0.25 -35.17 -3.01
C PHE A 165 -0.25 -35.48 -4.41
N VAL A 166 0.68 -35.81 -5.30
CA VAL A 166 0.41 -36.39 -6.62
C VAL A 166 1.11 -37.74 -6.72
N ASP A 167 0.35 -38.78 -7.05
CA ASP A 167 0.87 -40.09 -7.44
C ASP A 167 0.82 -40.22 -8.97
N ASP A 168 1.94 -40.54 -9.60
CA ASP A 168 1.99 -40.83 -11.05
C ASP A 168 1.72 -42.31 -11.32
N THR A 169 0.68 -42.59 -12.09
CA THR A 169 0.32 -43.95 -12.53
C THR A 169 0.46 -44.12 -14.05
N SER A 170 0.90 -43.07 -14.72
CA SER A 170 0.88 -42.95 -16.17
C SER A 170 2.01 -43.72 -16.85
N THR A 171 1.85 -43.94 -18.14
CA THR A 171 2.88 -44.51 -19.00
C THR A 171 3.80 -43.43 -19.57
N ASN A 172 3.25 -42.24 -19.86
CA ASN A 172 3.97 -41.15 -20.53
C ASN A 172 4.53 -40.10 -19.56
N GLY A 173 4.31 -40.28 -18.26
CA GLY A 173 4.81 -39.42 -17.19
C GLY A 173 3.81 -38.34 -16.79
N THR A 174 3.68 -38.13 -15.48
CA THR A 174 3.17 -36.89 -14.90
C THR A 174 4.33 -35.97 -14.61
N PHE A 175 4.15 -34.65 -14.78
CA PHE A 175 5.21 -33.68 -14.61
C PHE A 175 4.82 -32.63 -13.57
N ILE A 176 5.75 -32.27 -12.70
CA ILE A 176 5.63 -31.16 -11.75
C ILE A 176 6.68 -30.13 -12.13
N ASN A 177 6.28 -28.89 -12.40
CA ASN A 177 7.16 -27.81 -12.84
C ASN A 177 8.07 -28.21 -14.03
N ASN A 178 7.50 -28.95 -14.99
CA ASN A 178 8.16 -29.53 -16.18
C ASN A 178 9.14 -30.68 -15.91
N GLU A 179 9.31 -31.13 -14.68
CA GLU A 179 10.11 -32.31 -14.33
C GLU A 179 9.22 -33.55 -14.21
N VAL A 180 9.64 -34.65 -14.84
CA VAL A 180 8.91 -35.92 -14.76
C VAL A 180 9.08 -36.54 -13.37
N ILE A 181 7.98 -36.90 -12.72
CA ILE A 181 8.03 -37.51 -11.38
C ILE A 181 8.21 -39.04 -11.42
N GLY A 182 7.75 -39.68 -12.50
CA GLY A 182 7.96 -41.10 -12.77
C GLY A 182 6.88 -42.02 -12.21
N LYS A 183 6.54 -43.07 -12.96
CA LYS A 183 5.47 -44.01 -12.61
C LYS A 183 5.73 -44.71 -11.27
N GLY A 184 4.74 -44.67 -10.38
CA GLY A 184 4.78 -45.21 -9.03
C GLY A 184 5.34 -44.24 -7.99
N SER A 185 5.85 -43.07 -8.41
CA SER A 185 6.31 -42.03 -7.50
C SER A 185 5.16 -41.26 -6.89
N LYS A 186 5.38 -40.82 -5.65
CA LYS A 186 4.52 -39.92 -4.88
C LYS A 186 5.31 -38.65 -4.55
N ILE A 187 4.77 -37.48 -4.90
CA ILE A 187 5.40 -36.19 -4.66
C ILE A 187 4.45 -35.28 -3.87
N LEU A 188 4.99 -34.56 -2.88
CA LEU A 188 4.29 -33.47 -2.20
C LEU A 188 4.19 -32.28 -3.16
N ILE A 189 2.99 -31.72 -3.31
CA ILE A 189 2.77 -30.53 -4.15
C ILE A 189 2.55 -29.29 -3.32
N GLU A 190 3.11 -28.17 -3.79
CA GLU A 190 3.01 -26.87 -3.16
C GLU A 190 2.09 -25.94 -3.95
N ASN A 191 1.50 -24.96 -3.26
CA ASN A 191 0.68 -23.94 -3.90
C ASN A 191 1.45 -23.24 -5.03
N GLY A 192 0.85 -23.15 -6.21
CA GLY A 192 1.43 -22.52 -7.40
C GLY A 192 2.21 -23.48 -8.30
N CYS A 193 2.42 -24.75 -7.95
CA CYS A 193 3.14 -25.67 -8.82
C CYS A 193 2.35 -26.01 -10.09
N GLU A 194 3.04 -26.16 -11.22
CA GLU A 194 2.45 -26.61 -12.49
C GLU A 194 2.41 -28.14 -12.53
N ILE A 195 1.21 -28.71 -12.57
CA ILE A 195 0.96 -30.14 -12.79
C ILE A 195 0.62 -30.34 -14.26
N SER A 196 1.49 -31.03 -15.00
CA SER A 196 1.29 -31.32 -16.42
C SER A 196 1.06 -32.81 -16.65
N VAL A 197 -0.02 -33.12 -17.35
CA VAL A 197 -0.35 -34.45 -17.90
C VAL A 197 0.26 -34.59 -19.30
N ILE A 198 0.39 -33.47 -20.02
CA ILE A 198 1.11 -33.38 -21.30
C ILE A 198 1.94 -32.08 -21.28
N PRO A 199 3.27 -32.15 -21.05
CA PRO A 199 4.10 -30.95 -20.80
C PRO A 199 4.60 -30.27 -22.07
N LYS A 200 4.64 -30.97 -23.21
CA LYS A 200 5.26 -30.45 -24.44
C LYS A 200 4.31 -29.53 -25.21
N LYS A 201 4.87 -28.45 -25.78
CA LYS A 201 4.23 -27.69 -26.88
C LYS A 201 4.09 -28.62 -28.09
N GLY A 202 2.93 -29.25 -28.23
CA GLY A 202 2.52 -30.07 -29.36
C GLY A 202 1.06 -29.76 -29.73
N VAL A 203 0.34 -30.72 -30.31
CA VAL A 203 -1.07 -30.54 -30.73
C VAL A 203 -2.00 -30.20 -29.55
N GLU A 204 -1.63 -30.55 -28.31
CA GLU A 204 -2.42 -30.27 -27.12
C GLU A 204 -1.56 -30.24 -25.85
N LYS A 205 -1.56 -29.11 -25.12
CA LYS A 205 -0.93 -28.99 -23.78
C LYS A 205 -2.02 -29.18 -22.72
N ILE A 206 -1.78 -30.05 -21.74
CA ILE A 206 -2.69 -30.28 -20.61
C ILE A 206 -1.90 -30.07 -19.32
N SER A 207 -2.04 -28.86 -18.78
CA SER A 207 -1.33 -28.41 -17.59
C SER A 207 -2.22 -27.56 -16.72
N PHE A 208 -2.03 -27.68 -15.41
CA PHE A 208 -2.80 -26.97 -14.40
C PHE A 208 -1.87 -26.33 -13.38
N ILE A 209 -2.21 -25.16 -12.89
CA ILE A 209 -1.63 -24.61 -11.66
C ILE A 209 -2.43 -25.13 -10.48
N TYR A 210 -1.76 -25.77 -9.54
CA TYR A 210 -2.39 -26.16 -8.28
C TYR A 210 -2.51 -24.95 -7.37
N GLN A 211 -3.73 -24.66 -6.89
CA GLN A 211 -3.98 -23.66 -5.85
C GLN A 211 -4.47 -24.38 -4.59
N ASP A 212 -3.79 -24.15 -3.47
CA ASP A 212 -4.21 -24.60 -2.15
C ASP A 212 -5.29 -23.65 -1.60
N CYS A 213 -6.48 -24.19 -1.31
CA CYS A 213 -7.60 -23.41 -0.81
C CYS A 213 -7.79 -23.47 0.71
N PHE A 214 -6.91 -24.17 1.46
CA PHE A 214 -7.07 -24.36 2.91
C PHE A 214 -7.16 -23.04 3.68
N GLU A 215 -6.22 -22.13 3.41
CA GLU A 215 -6.08 -20.92 4.22
C GLU A 215 -7.15 -19.88 3.87
N GLU A 216 -7.52 -19.77 2.60
CA GLU A 216 -8.56 -18.84 2.12
C GLU A 216 -9.94 -19.18 2.69
N GLN A 217 -10.29 -20.46 2.82
CA GLN A 217 -11.57 -20.87 3.40
C GLN A 217 -11.63 -20.68 4.91
N LYS A 218 -10.55 -21.02 5.62
CA LYS A 218 -10.50 -20.88 7.10
C LYS A 218 -10.59 -19.43 7.55
N GLU A 219 -10.02 -18.49 6.80
CA GLU A 219 -10.17 -17.05 7.08
C GLU A 219 -11.59 -16.53 6.77
N MET A 220 -12.25 -17.10 5.76
CA MET A 220 -13.64 -16.79 5.40
C MET A 220 -14.63 -17.24 6.49
N GLU A 221 -14.35 -18.35 7.18
CA GLU A 221 -15.19 -18.89 8.25
C GLU A 221 -14.92 -18.26 9.63
N GLN A 222 -13.73 -17.69 9.87
CA GLN A 222 -13.29 -17.22 11.20
C GLN A 222 -13.26 -15.70 11.38
N GLY A 223 -14.25 -14.99 10.79
CA GLY A 223 -14.45 -13.55 11.06
C GLY A 223 -13.61 -12.60 10.21
N GLY A 224 -13.08 -13.06 9.07
CA GLY A 224 -12.45 -12.17 8.07
C GLY A 224 -13.46 -11.34 7.27
N PRO A 225 -13.00 -10.28 6.56
CA PRO A 225 -13.87 -9.40 5.78
C PRO A 225 -14.58 -10.11 4.62
N GLN A 226 -14.13 -11.29 4.20
CA GLN A 226 -14.60 -12.02 3.03
C GLN A 226 -16.09 -12.39 3.08
N GLN A 227 -16.70 -12.41 4.28
CA GLN A 227 -18.15 -12.61 4.41
C GLN A 227 -18.93 -11.42 3.84
N LYS A 228 -18.48 -10.19 4.09
CA LYS A 228 -19.13 -8.93 3.70
C LYS A 228 -18.52 -8.28 2.45
N TYR A 229 -17.27 -8.58 2.13
CA TYR A 229 -16.51 -7.96 1.05
C TYR A 229 -15.94 -9.00 0.08
N ASN A 230 -15.98 -8.68 -1.22
CA ASN A 230 -15.23 -9.38 -2.25
C ASN A 230 -13.84 -8.74 -2.37
N LEU A 231 -12.80 -9.44 -1.91
CA LEU A 231 -11.41 -9.01 -2.07
C LEU A 231 -10.95 -9.23 -3.51
N ARG A 232 -10.40 -8.20 -4.14
CA ARG A 232 -9.96 -8.19 -5.54
C ARG A 232 -8.45 -7.94 -5.65
N GLU A 233 -8.01 -7.22 -6.67
CA GLU A 233 -6.60 -6.93 -6.95
C GLU A 233 -5.88 -6.26 -5.77
N VAL A 234 -4.56 -6.43 -5.75
CA VAL A 234 -3.67 -5.75 -4.80
C VAL A 234 -3.46 -4.31 -5.28
N LEU A 235 -3.75 -3.35 -4.41
CA LEU A 235 -3.54 -1.92 -4.65
C LEU A 235 -2.13 -1.48 -4.22
N GLY A 236 -1.56 -2.15 -3.22
CA GLY A 236 -0.21 -1.88 -2.74
C GLY A 236 0.30 -2.94 -1.76
N THR A 237 1.62 -3.06 -1.65
CA THR A 237 2.29 -3.99 -0.73
C THR A 237 3.37 -3.26 0.05
N GLY A 238 3.33 -3.35 1.37
CA GLY A 238 4.38 -2.91 2.27
C GLY A 238 5.01 -4.08 3.04
N ASN A 239 6.00 -3.79 3.88
CA ASN A 239 6.73 -4.80 4.65
C ASN A 239 5.82 -5.64 5.57
N PHE A 240 4.84 -4.98 6.20
CA PHE A 240 3.97 -5.57 7.22
C PHE A 240 2.51 -5.70 6.80
N ALA A 241 2.13 -5.09 5.67
CA ALA A 241 0.74 -5.03 5.24
C ALA A 241 0.59 -5.11 3.73
N THR A 242 -0.52 -5.69 3.28
CA THR A 242 -0.97 -5.70 1.88
C THR A 242 -2.30 -4.99 1.79
N VAL A 243 -2.46 -4.07 0.84
CA VAL A 243 -3.72 -3.37 0.59
C VAL A 243 -4.38 -3.96 -0.65
N ARG A 244 -5.66 -4.36 -0.55
CA ARG A 244 -6.46 -4.90 -1.65
C ARG A 244 -7.70 -4.08 -1.89
N LEU A 245 -8.19 -4.06 -3.13
CA LEU A 245 -9.52 -3.54 -3.43
C LEU A 245 -10.58 -4.47 -2.80
N GLY A 246 -11.47 -3.91 -2.00
CA GLY A 246 -12.64 -4.58 -1.46
C GLY A 246 -13.92 -4.04 -2.07
N VAL A 247 -14.83 -4.91 -2.48
CA VAL A 247 -16.18 -4.52 -2.91
C VAL A 247 -17.19 -5.07 -1.92
N GLU A 248 -17.91 -4.20 -1.22
CA GLU A 248 -18.97 -4.58 -0.29
C GLU A 248 -20.08 -5.31 -1.05
N LYS A 249 -20.44 -6.51 -0.62
CA LYS A 249 -21.38 -7.38 -1.34
C LYS A 249 -22.79 -6.82 -1.37
N GLU A 250 -23.20 -6.15 -0.30
CA GLU A 250 -24.56 -5.62 -0.14
C GLU A 250 -24.79 -4.37 -1.00
N THR A 251 -23.82 -3.45 -1.03
CA THR A 251 -23.98 -2.13 -1.63
C THR A 251 -23.26 -1.98 -2.97
N GLY A 252 -22.26 -2.84 -3.25
CA GLY A 252 -21.34 -2.67 -4.38
C GLY A 252 -20.29 -1.57 -4.18
N ASN A 253 -20.27 -0.91 -3.01
CA ASN A 253 -19.32 0.17 -2.71
C ASN A 253 -17.89 -0.36 -2.63
N LYS A 254 -16.94 0.45 -3.09
CA LYS A 254 -15.52 0.11 -3.15
C LYS A 254 -14.76 0.68 -1.97
N TYR A 255 -13.84 -0.11 -1.43
CA TYR A 255 -13.02 0.20 -0.27
C TYR A 255 -11.58 -0.28 -0.46
N ALA A 256 -10.64 0.30 0.27
CA ALA A 256 -9.29 -0.24 0.40
C ALA A 256 -9.22 -1.11 1.66
N ILE A 257 -8.83 -2.37 1.54
CA ILE A 257 -8.73 -3.30 2.67
C ILE A 257 -7.25 -3.55 2.96
N LYS A 258 -6.75 -2.97 4.05
CA LYS A 258 -5.39 -3.14 4.54
C LYS A 258 -5.31 -4.39 5.41
N ILE A 259 -4.49 -5.35 5.01
CA ILE A 259 -4.31 -6.65 5.63
C ILE A 259 -2.95 -6.65 6.34
N ILE A 260 -2.94 -6.77 7.66
CA ILE A 260 -1.74 -6.74 8.49
C ILE A 260 -1.51 -8.13 9.09
N ASP A 261 -0.32 -8.71 8.85
CA ASP A 261 0.07 -10.01 9.38
C ASP A 261 0.56 -9.88 10.83
N LYS A 262 -0.16 -10.52 11.76
CA LYS A 262 0.17 -10.46 13.20
C LYS A 262 1.48 -11.16 13.56
N LYS A 263 1.90 -12.16 12.78
CA LYS A 263 3.18 -12.84 13.01
C LYS A 263 4.35 -11.93 12.66
N LYS A 264 4.23 -11.14 11.58
CA LYS A 264 5.27 -10.18 11.17
C LYS A 264 5.46 -9.05 12.19
N MET A 265 4.44 -8.73 12.99
CA MET A 265 4.54 -7.72 14.06
C MET A 265 5.19 -8.24 15.36
N SER A 266 5.63 -9.50 15.44
CA SER A 266 6.28 -10.07 16.65
C SER A 266 5.50 -9.77 17.94
N MET A 267 4.19 -10.02 17.88
CA MET A 267 3.24 -9.60 18.91
C MET A 267 3.33 -10.53 20.13
N THR A 268 3.76 -9.99 21.28
CA THR A 268 3.48 -10.61 22.58
C THR A 268 2.00 -10.37 22.94
N SER A 269 1.42 -11.22 23.80
CA SER A 269 0.00 -11.11 24.20
C SER A 269 -0.39 -9.73 24.75
N LYS A 270 0.50 -9.06 25.51
CA LYS A 270 0.28 -7.69 26.00
C LYS A 270 0.21 -6.62 24.89
N ARG A 271 0.90 -6.81 23.77
CA ARG A 271 0.86 -5.89 22.63
C ARG A 271 -0.42 -6.00 21.82
N LYS A 272 -1.05 -7.18 21.86
CA LYS A 272 -2.31 -7.44 21.16
C LYS A 272 -3.45 -6.57 21.69
N ASP A 273 -3.58 -6.49 23.02
CA ASP A 273 -4.64 -5.70 23.66
C ASP A 273 -4.44 -4.20 23.40
N SER A 274 -3.19 -3.70 23.50
CA SER A 274 -2.85 -2.31 23.20
C SER A 274 -3.11 -1.91 21.74
N LEU A 275 -2.93 -2.82 20.78
CA LEU A 275 -3.21 -2.56 19.36
C LEU A 275 -4.71 -2.41 19.12
N MET A 276 -5.54 -3.23 19.76
CA MET A 276 -6.99 -3.15 19.56
C MET A 276 -7.58 -1.88 20.19
N ASP A 277 -7.05 -1.45 21.33
CA ASP A 277 -7.38 -0.15 21.93
C ASP A 277 -7.00 1.01 21.00
N GLU A 278 -5.82 0.97 20.39
CA GLU A 278 -5.39 1.98 19.42
C GLU A 278 -6.31 1.98 18.20
N VAL A 279 -6.60 0.82 17.61
CA VAL A 279 -7.53 0.68 16.49
C VAL A 279 -8.92 1.23 16.83
N ASN A 280 -9.42 1.00 18.04
CA ASN A 280 -10.70 1.55 18.53
C ASN A 280 -10.68 3.08 18.67
N VAL A 281 -9.52 3.69 18.88
CA VAL A 281 -9.36 5.15 18.82
C VAL A 281 -9.33 5.62 17.36
N LEU A 282 -8.63 4.90 16.48
CA LEU A 282 -8.53 5.25 15.06
C LEU A 282 -9.88 5.19 14.34
N THR A 283 -10.78 4.28 14.70
CA THR A 283 -12.15 4.21 14.13
C THR A 283 -13.02 5.41 14.47
N LYS A 284 -12.66 6.20 15.48
CA LYS A 284 -13.39 7.42 15.87
C LYS A 284 -12.89 8.67 15.16
N VAL A 285 -11.75 8.59 14.46
CA VAL A 285 -11.19 9.71 13.71
C VAL A 285 -12.08 10.01 12.51
N LYS A 286 -12.61 11.24 12.47
CA LYS A 286 -13.44 11.75 11.38
C LYS A 286 -12.95 13.13 10.97
N HIS A 287 -12.23 13.18 9.85
CA HIS A 287 -11.71 14.42 9.28
C HIS A 287 -11.66 14.31 7.75
N GLN A 288 -12.03 15.37 7.03
CA GLN A 288 -12.12 15.34 5.57
C GLN A 288 -10.79 14.97 4.89
N ASN A 289 -9.66 15.31 5.51
CA ASN A 289 -8.32 15.13 4.98
C ASN A 289 -7.57 13.94 5.62
N ILE A 290 -8.27 13.03 6.31
CA ILE A 290 -7.71 11.81 6.90
C ILE A 290 -8.52 10.62 6.41
N ILE A 291 -7.85 9.53 6.02
CA ILE A 291 -8.49 8.29 5.59
C ILE A 291 -9.37 7.74 6.72
N SER A 292 -10.68 7.67 6.50
CA SER A 292 -11.60 7.08 7.48
C SER A 292 -11.52 5.56 7.51
N ILE A 293 -11.52 4.98 8.71
CA ILE A 293 -11.69 3.54 8.92
C ILE A 293 -13.19 3.26 9.06
N LYS A 294 -13.76 2.50 8.13
CA LYS A 294 -15.17 2.10 8.17
C LYS A 294 -15.41 1.02 9.21
N GLU A 295 -14.62 -0.05 9.16
CA GLU A 295 -14.76 -1.20 10.05
C GLU A 295 -13.48 -2.02 10.09
N VAL A 296 -13.38 -2.89 11.09
CA VAL A 296 -12.19 -3.69 11.38
C VAL A 296 -12.60 -5.14 11.56
N PHE A 297 -11.83 -6.04 10.95
CA PHE A 297 -11.97 -7.47 11.14
C PHE A 297 -10.69 -8.05 11.73
N GLU A 298 -10.86 -9.01 12.63
CA GLU A 298 -9.74 -9.67 13.29
C GLU A 298 -9.87 -11.19 13.12
N THR A 299 -8.88 -11.82 12.47
CA THR A 299 -8.76 -13.28 12.42
C THR A 299 -7.59 -13.76 13.29
N GLN A 300 -7.37 -15.07 13.42
CA GLN A 300 -6.22 -15.56 14.18
C GLN A 300 -4.87 -15.06 13.64
N LYS A 301 -4.75 -14.92 12.31
CA LYS A 301 -3.50 -14.57 11.63
C LYS A 301 -3.39 -13.08 11.30
N ASN A 302 -4.51 -12.44 10.95
CA ASN A 302 -4.49 -11.13 10.31
C ASN A 302 -5.40 -10.13 11.04
N LEU A 303 -5.07 -8.85 10.88
CA LEU A 303 -5.94 -7.72 11.18
C LEU A 303 -6.30 -7.05 9.84
N TYR A 304 -7.58 -6.82 9.58
CA TYR A 304 -8.06 -6.19 8.35
C TYR A 304 -8.71 -4.86 8.70
N LEU A 305 -8.24 -3.78 8.08
CA LEU A 305 -8.84 -2.45 8.20
C LEU A 305 -9.54 -2.13 6.89
N VAL A 306 -10.85 -1.92 6.94
CA VAL A 306 -11.63 -1.45 5.79
C VAL A 306 -11.60 0.08 5.80
N LEU A 307 -10.93 0.64 4.80
CA LEU A 307 -10.63 2.06 4.67
C LEU A 307 -11.43 2.66 3.50
N GLU A 308 -11.70 3.96 3.57
CA GLU A 308 -12.15 4.68 2.38
C GLU A 308 -11.16 4.51 1.23
N LEU A 309 -11.69 4.29 0.02
CA LEU A 309 -10.87 4.18 -1.18
C LEU A 309 -10.66 5.57 -1.78
N VAL A 310 -9.40 5.98 -1.92
CA VAL A 310 -9.01 7.18 -2.67
C VAL A 310 -8.36 6.78 -3.99
N THR A 311 -8.53 7.60 -5.02
CA THR A 311 -8.09 7.27 -6.40
C THR A 311 -7.12 8.28 -6.98
N GLY A 312 -6.78 9.34 -6.24
CA GLY A 312 -5.87 10.38 -6.71
C GLY A 312 -4.39 10.02 -6.67
N GLY A 313 -4.04 8.85 -6.15
CA GLY A 313 -2.66 8.42 -6.01
C GLY A 313 -1.90 9.23 -4.95
N GLU A 314 -0.57 9.17 -5.02
CA GLU A 314 0.31 9.89 -4.10
C GLU A 314 0.46 11.36 -4.51
N LEU A 315 0.48 12.26 -3.54
CA LEU A 315 0.69 13.69 -3.79
C LEU A 315 2.02 13.95 -4.52
N PHE A 316 3.06 13.19 -4.18
CA PHE A 316 4.40 13.41 -4.72
C PHE A 316 4.57 12.98 -6.16
N ASP A 317 3.83 11.97 -6.62
CA ASP A 317 3.78 11.64 -8.05
C ASP A 317 3.23 12.83 -8.86
N LYS A 318 2.24 13.52 -8.31
CA LYS A 318 1.70 14.75 -8.92
C LYS A 318 2.75 15.88 -8.93
N ILE A 319 3.48 16.09 -7.82
CA ILE A 319 4.61 17.07 -7.76
C ILE A 319 5.63 16.79 -8.85
N VAL A 320 6.09 15.54 -8.96
CA VAL A 320 7.12 15.12 -9.92
C VAL A 320 6.63 15.34 -11.35
N SER A 321 5.37 15.05 -11.63
CA SER A 321 4.77 15.25 -12.96
C SER A 321 4.66 16.73 -13.36
N GLU A 322 4.39 17.63 -12.41
CA GLU A 322 4.19 19.07 -12.65
C GLU A 322 5.48 19.91 -12.51
N ARG A 323 6.62 19.28 -12.18
CA ARG A 323 7.99 19.84 -12.02
C ARG A 323 8.18 20.88 -10.90
N LYS A 324 7.28 21.85 -10.72
CA LYS A 324 7.34 22.84 -9.63
C LYS A 324 5.94 23.37 -9.31
N PHE A 325 5.52 23.22 -8.07
CA PHE A 325 4.28 23.87 -7.61
C PHE A 325 4.53 25.35 -7.30
N PRO A 326 3.60 26.25 -7.68
CA PRO A 326 3.58 27.59 -7.14
C PRO A 326 3.50 27.55 -5.61
N GLU A 327 4.14 28.52 -4.95
CA GLU A 327 4.16 28.59 -3.50
C GLU A 327 2.75 28.65 -2.88
N ASP A 328 1.80 29.30 -3.59
CA ASP A 328 0.38 29.35 -3.20
C ASP A 328 -0.28 27.96 -3.18
N THR A 329 0.03 27.09 -4.15
CA THR A 329 -0.42 25.70 -4.19
C THR A 329 0.19 24.89 -3.05
N CYS A 330 1.49 25.05 -2.79
CA CYS A 330 2.17 24.41 -1.67
C CYS A 330 1.55 24.82 -0.32
N ARG A 331 1.19 26.11 -0.17
CA ARG A 331 0.52 26.62 1.03
C ARG A 331 -0.85 25.99 1.24
N TYR A 332 -1.63 25.85 0.17
CA TYR A 332 -2.92 25.18 0.23
C TYR A 332 -2.81 23.73 0.70
N ILE A 333 -1.91 22.96 0.08
CA ILE A 333 -1.64 21.57 0.46
C ILE A 333 -1.18 21.48 1.92
N LEU A 334 -0.22 22.31 2.32
CA LEU A 334 0.30 22.26 3.68
C LEU A 334 -0.68 22.74 4.74
N LYS A 335 -1.59 23.65 4.40
CA LYS A 335 -2.64 24.08 5.34
C LYS A 335 -3.53 22.89 5.70
N GLN A 336 -3.95 22.12 4.71
CA GLN A 336 -4.73 20.90 4.91
C GLN A 336 -3.96 19.85 5.72
N LEU A 337 -2.67 19.67 5.45
CA LEU A 337 -1.81 18.73 6.19
C LEU A 337 -1.72 19.14 7.66
N CYS A 338 -1.42 20.42 7.91
CA CYS A 338 -1.31 20.96 9.26
C CYS A 338 -2.64 20.91 10.03
N ASP A 339 -3.77 21.21 9.40
CA ASP A 339 -5.09 21.11 10.03
C ASP A 339 -5.44 19.67 10.41
N SER A 340 -5.11 18.71 9.55
CA SER A 340 -5.32 17.28 9.81
C SER A 340 -4.46 16.78 10.96
N VAL A 341 -3.18 17.17 10.98
CA VAL A 341 -2.26 16.80 12.05
C VAL A 341 -2.66 17.46 13.37
N ARG A 342 -3.13 18.72 13.34
CA ARG A 342 -3.71 19.39 14.51
C ARG A 342 -4.91 18.61 15.05
N TYR A 343 -5.81 18.16 14.17
CA TYR A 343 -6.94 17.31 14.55
C TYR A 343 -6.47 16.02 15.24
N LEU A 344 -5.52 15.29 14.66
CA LEU A 344 -4.95 14.08 15.27
C LEU A 344 -4.35 14.38 16.65
N HIS A 345 -3.51 15.42 16.73
CA HIS A 345 -2.81 15.80 17.96
C HIS A 345 -3.78 16.20 19.08
N SER A 346 -4.90 16.85 18.74
CA SER A 346 -5.96 17.21 19.68
C SER A 346 -6.70 15.99 20.24
N ASN A 347 -6.77 14.90 19.48
CA ASN A 347 -7.30 13.61 19.89
C ASN A 347 -6.24 12.72 20.59
N GLY A 348 -5.05 13.27 20.89
CA GLY A 348 -3.97 12.52 21.53
C GLY A 348 -3.23 11.56 20.60
N ILE A 349 -3.48 11.62 19.29
CA ILE A 349 -2.89 10.76 18.28
C ILE A 349 -1.72 11.49 17.64
N ALA A 350 -0.56 10.83 17.55
CA ALA A 350 0.55 11.26 16.71
C ALA A 350 0.68 10.30 15.53
N HIS A 351 0.98 10.80 14.34
CA HIS A 351 1.06 9.97 13.14
C HIS A 351 2.35 9.14 13.12
N ARG A 352 3.49 9.76 13.43
CA ARG A 352 4.86 9.22 13.55
C ARG A 352 5.52 8.74 12.26
N ASP A 353 4.74 8.39 11.24
CA ASP A 353 5.25 8.01 9.92
C ASP A 353 4.78 8.98 8.81
N LEU A 354 4.79 10.29 9.07
CA LEU A 354 4.45 11.26 8.03
C LEU A 354 5.56 11.30 6.98
N LYS A 355 5.19 10.96 5.75
CA LYS A 355 6.05 10.90 4.58
C LYS A 355 5.19 11.04 3.31
N PRO A 356 5.80 11.41 2.17
CA PRO A 356 5.13 11.50 0.86
C PRO A 356 4.16 10.38 0.53
N GLU A 357 4.60 9.15 0.76
CA GLU A 357 3.91 7.91 0.42
C GLU A 357 2.59 7.75 1.21
N ASN A 358 2.47 8.44 2.36
CA ASN A 358 1.30 8.44 3.22
C ASN A 358 0.40 9.68 3.02
N ILE A 359 0.69 10.53 2.03
CA ILE A 359 -0.10 11.70 1.67
C ILE A 359 -0.69 11.48 0.28
N LEU A 360 -1.96 11.11 0.27
CA LEU A 360 -2.71 10.75 -0.94
C LEU A 360 -3.57 11.93 -1.41
N LEU A 361 -4.02 11.87 -2.65
CA LEU A 361 -5.04 12.76 -3.20
C LEU A 361 -6.39 12.04 -3.27
N ALA A 362 -7.47 12.75 -2.95
CA ALA A 362 -8.82 12.19 -2.98
C ALA A 362 -9.19 11.71 -4.40
N THR A 363 -8.89 12.53 -5.41
CA THR A 363 -9.11 12.25 -6.84
C THR A 363 -7.91 12.74 -7.66
N PRO A 364 -7.67 12.23 -8.89
CA PRO A 364 -6.47 12.58 -9.67
C PRO A 364 -6.31 14.08 -9.96
N ASN A 365 -7.44 14.77 -10.17
CA ASN A 365 -7.42 16.16 -10.59
C ASN A 365 -7.45 17.15 -9.41
N SER A 366 -7.92 16.72 -8.24
CA SER A 366 -8.02 17.56 -7.05
C SER A 366 -6.68 17.73 -6.32
N PHE A 367 -6.57 18.78 -5.52
CA PHE A 367 -5.52 18.97 -4.51
C PHE A 367 -6.03 18.71 -3.07
N LEU A 368 -7.23 18.14 -2.93
CA LEU A 368 -7.78 17.66 -1.68
C LEU A 368 -6.97 16.45 -1.19
N LEU A 369 -6.19 16.65 -0.13
CA LEU A 369 -5.33 15.60 0.40
C LEU A 369 -6.05 14.67 1.38
N LYS A 370 -5.53 13.45 1.50
CA LYS A 370 -5.97 12.41 2.42
C LYS A 370 -4.74 11.76 3.06
N ILE A 371 -4.59 11.92 4.37
CA ILE A 371 -3.53 11.27 5.14
C ILE A 371 -3.92 9.83 5.42
N SER A 372 -3.08 8.88 5.02
CA SER A 372 -3.25 7.44 5.28
C SER A 372 -2.31 6.96 6.40
N ASP A 373 -2.48 5.71 6.84
CA ASP A 373 -1.48 5.00 7.67
C ASP A 373 -1.12 5.63 9.03
N PHE A 374 -2.01 6.47 9.57
CA PHE A 374 -1.86 7.06 10.90
C PHE A 374 -2.03 6.02 12.02
N GLY A 375 -1.24 6.16 13.09
CA GLY A 375 -1.49 5.51 14.38
C GLY A 375 -1.32 3.99 14.42
N LEU A 376 -0.68 3.36 13.44
CA LEU A 376 -0.32 1.92 13.50
C LEU A 376 1.20 1.70 13.67
N SER A 377 1.99 2.75 13.49
CA SER A 377 3.44 2.77 13.64
C SER A 377 3.88 2.41 15.07
N ARG A 378 3.27 3.02 16.09
CA ARG A 378 3.58 2.74 17.51
C ARG A 378 3.53 1.25 17.85
N ALA A 379 2.51 0.54 17.38
CA ALA A 379 2.35 -0.89 17.62
C ALA A 379 3.34 -1.77 16.82
N MET A 380 3.82 -1.26 15.67
CA MET A 380 4.79 -1.93 14.80
C MET A 380 6.25 -1.69 15.21
N ASP A 381 6.54 -0.70 16.07
CA ASP A 381 7.89 -0.09 16.16
C ASP A 381 8.72 -0.39 17.41
N GLU A 382 8.19 -1.04 18.45
CA GLU A 382 8.95 -1.32 19.70
C GLU A 382 10.07 -2.39 19.58
N GLY A 383 10.51 -2.75 18.36
CA GLY A 383 11.64 -3.67 18.17
C GLY A 383 12.28 -3.69 16.78
N THR A 384 11.77 -2.89 15.84
CA THR A 384 11.99 -3.06 14.40
C THR A 384 12.67 -1.85 13.76
N TYR A 385 12.48 -0.64 14.30
CA TYR A 385 13.19 0.56 13.80
C TYR A 385 14.72 0.42 13.85
N MET A 386 15.24 -0.29 14.86
CA MET A 386 16.69 -0.55 14.98
C MET A 386 17.21 -1.69 14.07
N LYS A 387 16.34 -2.58 13.58
CA LYS A 387 16.76 -3.75 12.78
C LYS A 387 16.50 -3.60 11.29
N THR A 388 15.67 -2.64 10.89
CA THR A 388 15.21 -2.53 9.51
C THR A 388 15.25 -1.05 9.13
N MET A 389 16.45 -0.54 8.80
CA MET A 389 16.65 0.72 8.07
C MET A 389 16.09 0.58 6.64
N CYS A 390 14.79 0.31 6.51
CA CYS A 390 14.09 0.09 5.24
C CYS A 390 12.92 1.08 5.03
N GLY A 391 12.76 2.07 5.90
CA GLY A 391 11.97 3.27 5.58
C GLY A 391 12.83 4.28 4.84
N THR A 392 12.21 5.24 4.13
CA THR A 392 12.89 6.38 3.52
C THR A 392 13.45 7.27 4.64
N PRO A 393 14.75 7.23 4.97
CA PRO A 393 15.29 7.82 6.20
C PRO A 393 15.32 9.36 6.17
N GLN A 394 14.91 9.94 5.04
CA GLN A 394 14.87 11.38 4.75
C GLN A 394 13.91 12.17 5.64
N TYR A 395 12.92 11.51 6.23
CA TYR A 395 11.87 12.14 7.07
C TYR A 395 12.09 11.94 8.57
N VAL A 396 13.11 11.17 8.97
CA VAL A 396 13.31 10.78 10.38
C VAL A 396 13.83 11.95 11.19
N ALA A 397 13.18 12.22 12.33
CA ALA A 397 13.58 13.26 13.27
C ALA A 397 14.83 12.86 14.08
N PRO A 398 15.70 13.80 14.46
CA PRO A 398 16.98 13.51 15.12
C PRO A 398 16.81 12.84 16.49
N GLU A 399 15.72 13.09 17.21
CA GLU A 399 15.44 12.44 18.49
C GLU A 399 15.19 10.92 18.36
N ILE A 400 14.62 10.46 17.23
CA ILE A 400 14.40 9.04 16.96
C ILE A 400 15.74 8.31 16.83
N LEU A 401 16.72 8.94 16.17
CA LEU A 401 18.07 8.40 15.96
C LEU A 401 18.92 8.38 17.24
N THR A 402 18.69 9.32 18.16
CA THR A 402 19.59 9.57 19.29
C THR A 402 19.08 9.03 20.62
N LYS A 403 17.76 9.02 20.84
CA LYS A 403 17.15 8.73 22.15
C LYS A 403 16.18 7.55 22.13
N GLY A 404 15.91 6.98 20.94
CA GLY A 404 14.81 6.04 20.71
C GLY A 404 13.44 6.70 20.92
N GLU A 405 12.36 5.99 20.56
CA GLU A 405 11.02 6.48 20.88
C GLU A 405 10.82 6.51 22.41
N ARG A 406 10.48 7.69 22.96
CA ARG A 406 9.95 7.82 24.32
C ARG A 406 8.53 8.41 24.25
N GLU A 407 7.70 8.09 25.24
CA GLU A 407 6.36 8.65 25.33
C GLU A 407 6.41 10.19 25.36
N GLY A 408 5.66 10.83 24.46
CA GLY A 408 5.58 12.29 24.33
C GLY A 408 6.24 12.89 23.07
N TYR A 409 7.23 12.23 22.45
CA TYR A 409 7.93 12.78 21.28
C TYR A 409 7.18 12.62 19.94
N GLY A 410 6.12 11.82 19.88
CA GLY A 410 5.44 11.54 18.62
C GLY A 410 4.90 12.80 17.92
N LYS A 411 4.38 13.76 18.69
CA LYS A 411 3.86 15.00 18.11
C LYS A 411 4.97 15.83 17.47
N SER A 412 6.11 16.03 18.16
CA SER A 412 7.22 16.83 17.62
C SER A 412 7.86 16.17 16.39
N VAL A 413 7.86 14.84 16.33
CA VAL A 413 8.32 14.08 15.16
C VAL A 413 7.47 14.41 13.93
N ASP A 414 6.15 14.46 14.07
CA ASP A 414 5.26 14.87 12.97
C ASP A 414 5.61 16.27 12.43
N LEU A 415 5.96 17.21 13.31
CA LEU A 415 6.33 18.58 12.92
C LEU A 415 7.67 18.63 12.17
N TRP A 416 8.62 17.77 12.51
CA TRP A 416 9.84 17.61 11.73
C TRP A 416 9.52 17.09 10.32
N SER A 417 8.72 16.04 10.21
CA SER A 417 8.27 15.49 8.93
C SER A 417 7.56 16.53 8.08
N ILE A 418 6.65 17.33 8.65
CA ILE A 418 5.98 18.43 7.95
C ILE A 418 7.02 19.43 7.41
N GLY A 419 8.05 19.77 8.19
CA GLY A 419 9.14 20.63 7.73
C GLY A 419 9.89 20.07 6.51
N VAL A 420 10.22 18.77 6.53
CA VAL A 420 10.86 18.08 5.41
C VAL A 420 9.94 18.04 4.18
N ILE A 421 8.66 17.70 4.35
CA ILE A 421 7.65 17.69 3.28
C ILE A 421 7.51 19.10 2.67
N THR A 422 7.47 20.13 3.52
CA THR A 422 7.39 21.54 3.09
C THR A 422 8.59 21.93 2.22
N TYR A 423 9.78 21.54 2.64
CA TYR A 423 11.00 21.79 1.88
C TYR A 423 10.92 21.15 0.49
N ILE A 424 10.53 19.88 0.41
CA ILE A 424 10.45 19.15 -0.87
C ILE A 424 9.35 19.71 -1.76
N LEU A 425 8.18 20.06 -1.23
CA LEU A 425 7.09 20.66 -2.01
C LEU A 425 7.53 21.93 -2.73
N LEU A 426 8.39 22.73 -2.10
CA LEU A 426 8.80 24.03 -2.63
C LEU A 426 9.95 23.95 -3.64
N CYS A 427 10.92 23.03 -3.45
CA CYS A 427 12.12 22.97 -4.30
C CYS A 427 12.32 21.65 -5.06
N GLY A 428 11.53 20.62 -4.77
CA GLY A 428 11.53 19.33 -5.48
C GLY A 428 12.59 18.31 -5.03
N PHE A 429 13.37 18.59 -3.98
CA PHE A 429 14.40 17.66 -3.47
C PHE A 429 14.51 17.72 -1.94
N PRO A 430 15.02 16.66 -1.27
CA PRO A 430 15.07 16.59 0.19
C PRO A 430 16.16 17.50 0.80
N PRO A 431 15.93 18.04 2.03
CA PRO A 431 16.84 18.99 2.67
C PRO A 431 18.20 18.40 3.09
N PHE A 432 18.26 17.09 3.33
CA PHE A 432 19.47 16.41 3.81
C PHE A 432 20.21 15.65 2.70
N GLY A 433 19.72 15.72 1.46
CA GLY A 433 20.33 15.05 0.30
C GLY A 433 20.14 13.54 0.29
N ASP A 434 21.08 12.83 -0.32
CA ASP A 434 21.02 11.39 -0.54
C ASP A 434 21.34 10.58 0.75
N PRO A 435 20.43 9.69 1.18
CA PRO A 435 20.64 8.75 2.28
C PRO A 435 21.92 7.89 2.22
N GLN A 436 22.47 7.67 1.02
CA GLN A 436 23.68 6.85 0.85
C GLN A 436 24.97 7.60 1.23
N THR A 437 24.90 8.92 1.41
CA THR A 437 26.05 9.72 1.81
C THR A 437 26.45 9.44 3.25
N LYS A 438 27.77 9.29 3.50
CA LYS A 438 28.29 8.96 4.84
C LYS A 438 27.94 10.01 5.90
N ASP A 439 27.69 11.26 5.49
CA ASP A 439 27.37 12.38 6.37
C ASP A 439 25.85 12.62 6.53
N PHE A 440 24.99 11.83 5.87
CA PHE A 440 23.54 12.02 5.88
C PHE A 440 22.95 12.08 7.31
N PHE A 441 23.25 11.09 8.14
CA PHE A 441 22.74 11.07 9.52
C PHE A 441 23.34 12.18 10.39
N GLU A 442 24.58 12.60 10.11
CA GLU A 442 25.20 13.72 10.81
C GLU A 442 24.55 15.06 10.41
N LYS A 443 24.15 15.22 9.15
CA LYS A 443 23.33 16.36 8.72
C LYS A 443 22.00 16.40 9.45
N ILE A 444 21.29 15.27 9.59
CA ILE A 444 20.03 15.20 10.34
C ILE A 444 20.25 15.58 11.81
N LYS A 445 21.22 14.94 12.49
CA LYS A 445 21.51 15.19 13.92
C LYS A 445 21.88 16.64 14.20
N ASN A 446 22.58 17.29 13.26
CA ASN A 446 23.00 18.68 13.39
C ASN A 446 21.99 19.69 12.81
N GLY A 447 20.92 19.23 12.15
CA GLY A 447 20.01 20.09 11.40
C GLY A 447 20.70 20.84 10.25
N GLY A 448 21.73 20.23 9.67
CA GLY A 448 22.59 20.82 8.65
C GLY A 448 21.97 20.76 7.26
N PHE A 449 21.00 21.64 6.99
CA PHE A 449 20.43 21.87 5.67
C PHE A 449 20.62 23.33 5.24
N SER A 450 20.48 23.60 3.94
CA SER A 450 20.61 24.94 3.36
C SER A 450 19.49 25.21 2.35
N PHE A 451 19.42 26.44 1.85
CA PHE A 451 18.48 26.86 0.80
C PHE A 451 19.28 27.23 -0.45
N PRO A 452 19.71 26.26 -1.27
CA PRO A 452 20.66 26.51 -2.35
C PRO A 452 20.03 27.25 -3.53
N SER A 453 20.76 28.22 -4.07
CA SER A 453 20.48 28.82 -5.37
C SER A 453 20.73 27.81 -6.51
N PRO A 454 19.98 27.91 -7.63
CA PRO A 454 18.93 28.88 -7.90
C PRO A 454 17.53 28.46 -7.39
N TYR A 455 17.39 27.25 -6.86
CA TYR A 455 16.09 26.65 -6.55
C TYR A 455 15.27 27.43 -5.50
N TRP A 456 15.95 28.14 -4.61
CA TRP A 456 15.35 28.89 -3.50
C TRP A 456 15.36 30.41 -3.68
N ASP A 457 15.81 30.91 -4.84
CA ASP A 457 15.92 32.35 -5.09
C ASP A 457 14.54 33.02 -5.14
N ASP A 458 13.55 32.35 -5.75
CA ASP A 458 12.17 32.85 -5.90
C ASP A 458 11.22 32.46 -4.75
N ILE A 459 11.71 31.74 -3.74
CA ILE A 459 10.89 31.28 -2.60
C ILE A 459 10.96 32.29 -1.46
N SER A 460 9.80 32.61 -0.87
CA SER A 460 9.68 33.64 0.17
C SER A 460 10.54 33.38 1.42
N ASP A 461 10.96 34.46 2.07
CA ASP A 461 11.67 34.38 3.35
C ASP A 461 10.76 33.84 4.46
N GLU A 462 9.45 34.08 4.37
CA GLU A 462 8.44 33.50 5.25
C GLU A 462 8.43 31.96 5.15
N ALA A 463 8.50 31.39 3.93
CA ALA A 463 8.58 29.94 3.75
C ALA A 463 9.86 29.38 4.38
N LYS A 464 11.01 30.00 4.10
CA LYS A 464 12.32 29.62 4.66
C LYS A 464 12.31 29.71 6.18
N SER A 465 11.68 30.74 6.75
CA SER A 465 11.51 30.93 8.20
C SER A 465 10.67 29.82 8.83
N LEU A 466 9.52 29.47 8.22
CA LEU A 466 8.67 28.38 8.70
C LEU A 466 9.45 27.06 8.76
N ILE A 467 10.14 26.71 7.67
CA ILE A 467 10.94 25.47 7.59
C ILE A 467 12.02 25.43 8.67
N LYS A 468 12.76 26.53 8.89
CA LYS A 468 13.80 26.61 9.94
C LYS A 468 13.25 26.37 11.34
N ASN A 469 11.97 26.70 11.58
CA ASN A 469 11.34 26.49 12.88
C ASN A 469 10.68 25.11 13.04
N LEU A 470 10.31 24.46 11.94
CA LEU A 470 9.84 23.07 11.91
C LEU A 470 11.01 22.06 11.96
N ILE A 471 12.09 22.31 11.24
CA ILE A 471 13.31 21.49 11.20
C ILE A 471 14.30 21.99 12.28
N LYS A 472 13.83 22.02 13.54
CA LYS A 472 14.67 22.35 14.70
C LYS A 472 15.12 21.06 15.39
N VAL A 473 16.43 20.89 15.59
CA VAL A 473 16.97 19.71 16.31
C VAL A 473 16.49 19.68 17.76
N ASP A 474 16.51 20.84 18.42
CA ASP A 474 16.00 20.99 19.79
C ASP A 474 14.47 20.93 19.78
N VAL A 475 13.91 19.82 20.29
CA VAL A 475 12.47 19.55 20.32
C VAL A 475 11.69 20.66 21.04
N GLU A 476 12.23 21.21 22.13
CA GLU A 476 11.56 22.25 22.92
C GLU A 476 11.49 23.59 22.19
N LYS A 477 12.37 23.79 21.20
CA LYS A 477 12.39 24.97 20.34
C LYS A 477 11.73 24.75 18.99
N ARG A 478 11.36 23.51 18.68
CA ARG A 478 10.64 23.17 17.45
C ARG A 478 9.22 23.71 17.57
N PHE A 479 8.70 24.27 16.48
CA PHE A 479 7.31 24.71 16.48
C PHE A 479 6.36 23.56 16.81
N THR A 480 5.34 23.89 17.59
CA THR A 480 4.10 23.13 17.71
C THR A 480 3.21 23.36 16.49
N ILE A 481 2.18 22.53 16.31
CA ILE A 481 1.26 22.66 15.17
C ILE A 481 0.51 24.00 15.16
N ASP A 482 0.13 24.52 16.33
CA ASP A 482 -0.53 25.82 16.44
C ASP A 482 0.42 26.98 16.16
N GLN A 483 1.69 26.89 16.58
CA GLN A 483 2.71 27.88 16.21
C GLN A 483 2.97 27.89 14.70
N ALA A 484 3.03 26.72 14.06
CA ALA A 484 3.19 26.61 12.63
C ALA A 484 2.02 27.24 11.86
N LEU A 485 0.77 26.92 12.25
CA LEU A 485 -0.44 27.47 11.63
C LEU A 485 -0.61 28.99 11.81
N ASN A 486 -0.07 29.56 12.89
CA ASN A 486 -0.07 31.00 13.15
C ASN A 486 1.13 31.74 12.54
N HIS A 487 1.99 31.06 11.79
CA HIS A 487 3.14 31.69 11.16
C HIS A 487 2.69 32.60 9.99
N PRO A 488 3.35 33.77 9.75
CA PRO A 488 3.01 34.70 8.67
C PRO A 488 2.88 34.06 7.29
N TRP A 489 3.66 33.00 7.02
CA TRP A 489 3.56 32.23 5.78
C TRP A 489 2.15 31.69 5.50
N PHE A 490 1.39 31.32 6.53
CA PHE A 490 -0.03 30.94 6.40
C PHE A 490 -0.97 32.14 6.57
N THR A 491 -0.79 32.93 7.63
CA THR A 491 -1.78 33.95 8.03
C THR A 491 -1.86 35.14 7.06
N ASN A 492 -0.76 35.52 6.41
CA ASN A 492 -0.76 36.64 5.47
C ASN A 492 -1.44 36.31 4.12
N HIS A 493 -1.77 35.04 3.90
CA HIS A 493 -2.31 34.53 2.63
C HIS A 493 -3.62 33.75 2.81
N GLU A 494 -4.26 33.86 3.98
CA GLU A 494 -5.41 33.03 4.36
C GLU A 494 -6.57 33.15 3.35
N GLU A 495 -6.86 34.35 2.86
CA GLU A 495 -7.92 34.59 1.88
C GLU A 495 -7.66 33.88 0.55
N LYS A 496 -6.43 33.95 0.02
CA LYS A 496 -6.03 33.24 -1.21
C LYS A 496 -6.14 31.73 -1.05
N THR A 497 -5.77 31.21 0.12
CA THR A 497 -5.88 29.77 0.42
C THR A 497 -7.34 29.33 0.49
N LYS A 498 -8.23 30.15 1.07
CA LYS A 498 -9.68 29.88 1.09
C LYS A 498 -10.28 29.89 -0.31
N GLU A 499 -9.91 30.86 -1.15
CA GLU A 499 -10.38 30.93 -2.54
C GLU A 499 -9.96 29.67 -3.33
N PHE A 500 -8.70 29.24 -3.19
CA PHE A 500 -8.23 28.02 -3.84
C PHE A 500 -9.01 26.78 -3.37
N TYR A 501 -9.31 26.68 -2.07
CA TYR A 501 -10.09 25.56 -1.50
C TYR A 501 -11.50 25.49 -2.08
N GLU A 502 -12.21 26.62 -2.14
CA GLU A 502 -13.57 26.66 -2.69
C GLU A 502 -13.57 26.32 -4.18
N ASN A 503 -12.58 26.79 -4.94
CA ASN A 503 -12.44 26.45 -6.34
C ASN A 503 -12.15 24.94 -6.55
N ASP A 504 -11.19 24.36 -5.82
CA ASP A 504 -10.84 22.94 -5.88
C ASP A 504 -12.03 22.04 -5.50
N LYS A 505 -12.83 22.46 -4.50
CA LYS A 505 -14.07 21.76 -4.11
C LYS A 505 -15.19 21.85 -5.14
N LEU A 506 -15.38 23.01 -5.76
CA LEU A 506 -16.41 23.21 -6.79
C LEU A 506 -16.07 22.43 -8.06
N GLU A 507 -14.79 22.41 -8.43
CA GLU A 507 -14.31 21.71 -9.63
C GLU A 507 -14.22 20.20 -9.42
N PHE A 508 -13.85 19.77 -8.21
CA PHE A 508 -13.71 18.36 -7.84
C PHE A 508 -14.40 18.07 -6.49
N PRO A 509 -15.74 17.94 -6.48
CA PRO A 509 -16.45 17.67 -5.24
C PRO A 509 -15.93 16.38 -4.60
N PRO A 510 -15.75 16.35 -3.27
CA PRO A 510 -15.33 15.14 -2.58
C PRO A 510 -16.33 14.01 -2.90
N PRO A 511 -15.88 12.76 -3.05
CA PRO A 511 -16.78 11.64 -3.31
C PRO A 511 -17.87 11.63 -2.23
N SER A 512 -19.13 11.59 -2.67
CA SER A 512 -20.30 11.61 -1.81
C SER A 512 -20.17 10.49 -0.77
N THR A 513 -19.88 10.86 0.48
CA THR A 513 -20.06 9.94 1.60
C THR A 513 -21.57 9.81 1.78
N ASN A 514 -22.15 8.68 1.36
CA ASN A 514 -23.58 8.40 1.54
C ASN A 514 -23.95 8.13 3.01
N ASP A 515 -23.27 8.77 3.97
CA ASP A 515 -23.65 8.81 5.37
C ASP A 515 -24.52 10.06 5.61
N ASP A 516 -25.69 10.11 4.95
CA ASP A 516 -26.78 11.02 5.34
C ASP A 516 -27.44 10.49 6.62
N HIS A 517 -26.71 10.60 7.73
CA HIS A 517 -27.34 10.78 9.03
C HIS A 517 -27.16 12.24 9.44
N GLN A 518 -28.02 13.08 8.87
CA GLN A 518 -28.29 14.43 9.38
C GLN A 518 -28.55 14.35 10.90
N PRO A 519 -27.87 15.17 11.72
CA PRO A 519 -28.24 15.28 13.12
C PRO A 519 -29.62 15.94 13.20
N ILE A 520 -30.60 15.17 13.68
CA ILE A 520 -31.89 15.68 14.11
C ILE A 520 -31.63 16.77 15.16
N PRO A 521 -32.16 18.00 15.00
CA PRO A 521 -32.00 19.02 16.02
C PRO A 521 -32.67 18.55 17.32
N ASN A 522 -31.86 18.42 18.37
CA ASN A 522 -32.32 18.13 19.73
C ASN A 522 -33.21 19.27 20.24
N ASN A 523 -34.52 19.14 20.06
CA ASN A 523 -35.50 19.79 20.92
C ASN A 523 -35.41 19.13 22.31
N THR A 524 -34.57 19.67 23.17
CA THR A 524 -34.55 19.30 24.59
C THR A 524 -35.73 19.98 25.28
N SER A 525 -36.86 19.29 25.32
CA SER A 525 -37.92 19.58 26.29
C SER A 525 -37.56 18.87 27.59
N SER A 526 -36.98 19.63 28.53
CA SER A 526 -36.82 19.19 29.92
C SER A 526 -38.17 19.18 30.61
N ASN A 527 -38.56 18.01 31.10
CA ASN A 527 -39.77 17.80 31.89
C ASN A 527 -39.42 18.01 33.37
N SER A 528 -40.05 18.98 34.04
CA SER A 528 -40.15 18.98 35.51
C SER A 528 -41.54 19.46 35.97
N GLN A 529 -42.33 18.46 36.41
CA GLN A 529 -43.30 18.46 37.51
C GLN A 529 -44.19 19.70 37.82
N LEU A 530 -45.48 19.50 37.52
CA LEU A 530 -46.65 19.48 38.43
C LEU A 530 -47.21 20.77 39.10
N VAL A 531 -48.54 20.91 38.89
CA VAL A 531 -49.67 21.61 39.58
C VAL A 531 -49.86 23.15 39.42
N PRO A 532 -51.11 23.68 39.51
CA PRO A 532 -51.78 24.36 38.37
C PRO A 532 -52.40 25.74 38.74
N GLU A 533 -53.27 26.22 37.85
CA GLU A 533 -54.26 27.31 38.00
C GLU A 533 -53.87 28.72 37.51
N GLY A 534 -54.80 29.33 36.78
CA GLY A 534 -54.86 30.78 36.59
C GLY A 534 -55.17 31.25 35.17
N LYS A 535 -56.43 31.60 34.92
CA LYS A 535 -56.93 32.34 33.75
C LYS A 535 -56.50 33.82 33.77
N CYS A 536 -56.89 34.51 32.69
CA CYS A 536 -56.93 35.98 32.47
C CYS A 536 -55.60 36.62 32.09
N ASP A 537 -55.51 37.64 31.26
CA ASP A 537 -56.35 38.39 30.31
C ASP A 537 -55.52 39.63 29.98
N GLN A 538 -55.77 40.25 28.84
CA GLN A 538 -55.51 41.67 28.53
C GLN A 538 -54.05 42.09 28.26
N VAL A 539 -53.70 42.46 27.02
CA VAL A 539 -53.93 43.76 26.33
C VAL A 539 -52.96 44.84 26.79
N GLN A 540 -52.10 45.29 25.87
CA GLN A 540 -51.79 46.70 25.52
C GLN A 540 -50.62 46.66 24.50
N GLU A 541 -50.90 46.91 23.22
CA GLU A 541 -50.84 48.24 22.58
C GLU A 541 -49.45 48.89 22.63
N ASN A 542 -48.77 48.89 21.48
CA ASN A 542 -48.51 50.09 20.65
C ASN A 542 -47.51 49.69 19.53
N ASN A 543 -47.94 49.73 18.27
CA ASN A 543 -47.75 50.87 17.34
C ASN A 543 -46.25 51.18 17.14
N THR A 544 -45.67 51.19 15.94
CA THR A 544 -46.23 51.60 14.64
C THR A 544 -45.23 51.29 13.51
N SER A 545 -45.77 50.99 12.33
CA SER A 545 -45.31 51.32 10.96
C SER A 545 -44.11 50.57 10.36
N ASN A 546 -44.29 49.77 9.28
CA ASN A 546 -44.51 50.16 7.86
C ASN A 546 -43.32 50.99 7.31
N ASP A 547 -42.69 50.71 6.16
CA ASP A 547 -43.12 50.12 4.88
C ASP A 547 -41.95 49.31 4.26
N ASN A 548 -42.17 48.14 3.66
CA ASN A 548 -42.48 47.92 2.23
C ASN A 548 -41.63 48.75 1.25
N SER A 549 -40.83 48.08 0.40
CA SER A 549 -41.17 47.88 -1.02
C SER A 549 -40.00 47.35 -1.85
N ASN A 550 -40.34 46.34 -2.66
CA ASN A 550 -39.64 45.81 -3.83
C ASN A 550 -39.04 46.88 -4.76
N ASN A 551 -37.96 46.52 -5.48
CA ASN A 551 -38.07 46.33 -6.93
C ASN A 551 -36.82 45.71 -7.57
N ASN A 552 -37.09 44.72 -8.42
CA ASN A 552 -36.27 44.22 -9.53
C ASN A 552 -35.84 45.36 -10.47
N THR A 553 -34.66 45.22 -11.09
CA THR A 553 -34.49 45.40 -12.54
C THR A 553 -33.21 44.74 -13.05
N ASN A 554 -33.38 43.95 -14.12
CA ASN A 554 -32.37 43.49 -15.06
C ASN A 554 -31.55 44.66 -15.66
N ASN A 555 -30.31 44.41 -16.07
CA ASN A 555 -29.90 44.69 -17.45
C ASN A 555 -28.57 44.03 -17.85
N ASN A 556 -28.58 43.51 -19.08
CA ASN A 556 -27.48 42.94 -19.85
C ASN A 556 -26.48 43.99 -20.35
N GLY A 557 -25.23 43.53 -20.52
CA GLY A 557 -24.40 43.73 -21.73
C GLY A 557 -23.73 45.08 -21.94
N ASN A 558 -22.38 45.09 -21.96
CA ASN A 558 -21.64 45.15 -23.23
C ASN A 558 -20.10 45.06 -23.01
N SER A 559 -19.48 44.57 -24.07
CA SER A 559 -18.06 44.55 -24.44
C SER A 559 -17.33 45.89 -24.33
N ASP A 560 -16.00 45.86 -24.17
CA ASP A 560 -15.05 46.48 -25.12
C ASP A 560 -13.57 46.19 -24.76
N GLU A 561 -12.80 45.84 -25.79
CA GLU A 561 -11.33 45.74 -25.82
C GLU A 561 -10.67 47.13 -25.74
N ILE A 562 -9.53 47.28 -25.03
CA ILE A 562 -8.48 48.25 -25.40
C ILE A 562 -7.07 47.66 -25.15
N LYS A 563 -6.23 47.79 -26.18
CA LYS A 563 -4.81 47.43 -26.27
C LYS A 563 -3.85 48.41 -25.57
N SER A 564 -2.67 47.85 -25.24
CA SER A 564 -1.33 48.46 -25.28
C SER A 564 -0.90 49.46 -24.19
N SER A 565 0.26 49.23 -23.56
CA SER A 565 1.51 49.90 -23.96
C SER A 565 2.68 49.61 -23.01
N SER A 566 3.84 49.41 -23.64
CA SER A 566 5.17 49.18 -23.08
C SER A 566 5.75 50.42 -22.40
N LYS A 567 6.61 50.25 -21.38
CA LYS A 567 7.61 51.27 -21.02
C LYS A 567 8.91 50.65 -20.49
N LYS A 568 9.96 50.79 -21.31
CA LYS A 568 11.40 50.74 -20.96
C LYS A 568 11.81 52.03 -20.22
N ARG A 569 12.70 51.90 -19.22
CA ARG A 569 13.78 52.84 -18.77
C ARG A 569 14.79 51.95 -18.01
N GLN A 570 15.98 51.61 -18.48
CA GLN A 570 17.24 52.37 -18.70
C GLN A 570 17.80 53.15 -17.49
N LEU A 571 18.91 52.58 -16.99
CA LEU A 571 20.22 53.16 -16.62
C LEU A 571 20.36 54.11 -15.41
N SER A 572 21.23 53.68 -14.49
CA SER A 572 22.32 54.52 -13.94
C SER A 572 23.48 53.62 -13.50
N GLU A 573 24.60 53.73 -14.22
CA GLU A 573 25.95 53.33 -13.81
C GLU A 573 26.57 54.43 -12.92
N ASP A 574 27.70 54.06 -12.28
CA ASP A 574 28.75 54.84 -11.60
C ASP A 574 28.92 54.41 -10.13
N SER A 575 30.10 54.11 -9.58
CA SER A 575 31.46 54.01 -10.09
C SER A 575 32.35 53.41 -8.97
N ASN A 576 33.53 52.92 -9.36
CA ASN A 576 34.61 52.27 -8.61
C ASN A 576 35.07 52.96 -7.31
N ILE A 577 35.70 52.18 -6.41
CA ILE A 577 37.01 52.49 -5.78
C ILE A 577 37.68 51.18 -5.31
N ASP A 578 38.99 51.14 -5.55
CA ASP A 578 39.98 50.07 -5.41
C ASP A 578 40.44 49.72 -3.97
N ASP A 579 41.18 48.60 -3.92
CA ASP A 579 42.35 48.27 -3.08
C ASP A 579 42.19 47.99 -1.56
N HIS A 580 42.44 46.73 -1.16
CA HIS A 580 43.77 46.38 -0.61
C HIS A 580 44.01 44.87 -0.41
N GLU A 581 45.25 44.53 -0.70
CA GLU A 581 45.97 43.28 -0.70
C GLU A 581 46.37 42.73 0.70
N GLN A 582 46.71 41.43 0.74
CA GLN A 582 47.71 40.74 1.60
C GLN A 582 47.32 39.88 2.84
N LYS A 583 47.59 38.57 2.65
CA LYS A 583 48.51 37.68 3.41
C LYS A 583 48.09 37.01 4.74
N LYS A 584 48.00 35.67 4.70
CA LYS A 584 48.86 34.63 5.37
C LYS A 584 48.01 33.38 5.72
N SER A 585 48.21 32.20 5.12
CA SER A 585 49.28 31.20 5.32
C SER A 585 49.22 30.41 6.64
N LYS A 586 49.06 29.07 6.49
CA LYS A 586 49.48 27.95 7.37
C LYS A 586 48.63 27.73 8.64
N ASN A 587 48.18 26.53 8.99
CA ASN A 587 48.63 25.15 8.70
C ASN A 587 47.44 24.23 8.41
#